data_AF-A0A2W5ZRI6-F1
#
_entry.id   AF-A0A2W5ZRI6-F1
#
_cell.length_a   1.000
_cell.length_b   1.000
_cell.length_c   1.000
_cell.angle_alpha   90.00
_cell.angle_beta   90.00
_cell.angle_gamma   90.00
#
_symmetry.space_group_name_H-M   'P 1'
#
loop_
_entity.id
_entity.type
_entity.pdbx_description
1 polymer ?
#
loop_
_entity_poly.entity_id
_entity_poly.type
_entity_poly.pdbx_seq_one_letter_code
_entity_poly.pdbx_strand_id
1 'polypeptide(L)'
;MIEPDAAGETALPLEGPAPLTEVAEEIEQLETDAPRVGIVMGSKSDMDTMMAAARELEQRGIHHEVRVMSAHRDPDVVAAYARNAQLRGLRVIIAGAGLSAALPGVVAAHSELPVIGVPLTSSNSAAGGLDALLAITQMPPGVPVGCVGLNAARNAGVLAARILAA
;
A
#
# COMPACT_ATOMS: atom_id res chain seq x y z
N MET A 1 -49.23 54.76 23.58
CA MET A 1 -49.01 53.33 23.87
C MET A 1 -48.41 52.73 22.63
N ILE A 2 -47.15 52.32 22.70
CA ILE A 2 -46.39 51.70 21.60
C ILE A 2 -46.45 50.19 21.88
N GLU A 3 -46.98 49.39 20.97
CA GLU A 3 -46.92 47.93 21.08
C GLU A 3 -45.49 47.45 20.78
N PRO A 4 -44.96 46.45 21.51
CA PRO A 4 -43.67 45.88 21.18
C PRO A 4 -43.84 44.87 20.03
N ASP A 5 -42.98 45.02 19.02
CA ASP A 5 -42.82 44.13 17.89
C ASP A 5 -42.25 42.79 18.36
N ALA A 6 -43.00 41.71 18.14
CA ALA A 6 -42.59 40.35 18.46
C ALA A 6 -41.70 39.80 17.34
N ALA A 7 -40.42 40.18 17.36
CA ALA A 7 -39.41 39.54 16.54
C ALA A 7 -39.17 38.11 17.06
N GLY A 8 -39.80 37.13 16.42
CA GLY A 8 -39.49 35.72 16.60
C GLY A 8 -38.08 35.44 16.08
N GLU A 9 -37.12 35.30 16.98
CA GLU A 9 -35.81 34.73 16.67
C GLU A 9 -36.00 33.23 16.38
N THR A 10 -36.16 32.89 15.11
CA THR A 10 -36.00 31.51 14.64
C THR A 10 -34.51 31.19 14.70
N ALA A 11 -34.05 30.66 15.83
CA ALA A 11 -32.71 30.11 15.95
C ALA A 11 -32.56 29.01 14.87
N LEU A 12 -31.65 29.24 13.93
CA LEU A 12 -31.22 28.20 13.00
C LEU A 12 -30.66 27.04 13.83
N PRO A 13 -31.12 25.80 13.65
CA PRO A 13 -30.58 24.67 14.40
C PRO A 13 -29.09 24.56 14.05
N LEU A 14 -28.23 24.79 15.05
CA LEU A 14 -26.82 24.47 14.95
C LEU A 14 -26.73 22.94 14.98
N GLU A 15 -26.72 22.31 13.82
CA GLU A 15 -26.35 20.90 13.69
C GLU A 15 -24.98 20.72 14.37
N GLY A 16 -24.93 19.79 15.33
CA GLY A 16 -23.69 19.49 16.03
C GLY A 16 -22.62 18.97 15.06
N PRO A 17 -21.33 19.03 15.42
CA PRO A 17 -20.28 18.51 14.56
C PRO A 17 -20.57 17.05 14.22
N ALA A 18 -20.49 16.72 12.93
CA ALA A 18 -20.63 15.36 12.43
C ALA A 18 -19.73 14.42 13.25
N PRO A 19 -20.20 13.22 13.61
CA PRO A 19 -19.37 12.24 14.31
C PRO A 19 -18.08 11.99 13.53
N LEU A 20 -16.97 11.78 14.25
CA LEU A 20 -15.63 11.60 13.66
C LEU A 20 -15.57 10.53 12.55
N THR A 21 -16.48 9.56 12.57
CA THR A 21 -16.65 8.53 11.54
C THR A 21 -17.14 9.08 10.20
N GLU A 22 -18.09 10.03 10.20
CA GLU A 22 -18.58 10.65 8.97
C GLU A 22 -17.49 11.48 8.29
N VAL A 23 -16.72 12.23 9.08
CA VAL A 23 -15.58 13.02 8.56
C VAL A 23 -14.47 12.11 8.00
N ALA A 24 -14.23 10.95 8.62
CA ALA A 24 -13.24 9.99 8.13
C ALA A 24 -13.65 9.35 6.80
N GLU A 25 -14.94 9.00 6.65
CA GLU A 25 -15.51 8.46 5.42
C GLU A 25 -15.49 9.51 4.29
N GLU A 26 -15.82 10.76 4.59
CA GLU A 26 -15.74 11.87 3.63
C GLU A 26 -14.29 12.12 3.17
N ILE A 27 -13.31 12.12 4.09
CA ILE A 27 -11.89 12.26 3.74
C ILE A 27 -11.40 11.09 2.90
N GLU A 28 -11.88 9.87 3.17
CA GLU A 28 -11.56 8.68 2.38
C GLU A 28 -12.12 8.75 0.96
N GLN A 29 -13.25 9.43 0.77
CA GLN A 29 -13.92 9.62 -0.52
C GLN A 29 -13.39 10.81 -1.32
N LEU A 30 -12.55 11.67 -0.74
CA LEU A 30 -11.88 12.74 -1.48
C LEU A 30 -10.90 12.14 -2.49
N GLU A 31 -11.16 12.38 -3.78
CA GLU A 31 -10.19 12.10 -4.82
C GLU A 31 -8.94 12.96 -4.61
N THR A 32 -7.80 12.31 -4.41
CA THR A 32 -6.50 12.96 -4.29
C THR A 32 -5.53 12.32 -5.27
N ASP A 33 -4.60 13.10 -5.81
CA ASP A 33 -3.49 12.60 -6.65
C ASP A 33 -2.46 11.77 -5.85
N ALA A 34 -2.74 11.47 -4.58
CA ALA A 34 -1.87 10.69 -3.73
C ALA A 34 -1.80 9.22 -4.22
N PRO A 35 -0.61 8.59 -4.19
CA PRO A 35 -0.51 7.18 -4.55
C PRO A 35 -1.35 6.33 -3.59
N ARG A 36 -2.10 5.37 -4.14
CA ARG A 36 -2.83 4.36 -3.36
C ARG A 36 -2.05 3.06 -3.22
N VAL A 37 -1.11 2.78 -4.13
CA VAL A 37 -0.26 1.59 -4.10
C VAL A 37 1.22 1.98 -4.10
N GLY A 38 1.98 1.41 -3.18
CA GLY A 38 3.44 1.54 -3.16
C GLY A 38 4.09 0.33 -3.80
N ILE A 39 4.91 0.51 -4.83
CA ILE A 39 5.72 -0.56 -5.43
C ILE A 39 7.17 -0.37 -4.98
N VAL A 40 7.69 -1.33 -4.21
CA VAL A 40 9.06 -1.31 -3.71
C VAL A 40 9.85 -2.52 -4.19
N MET A 41 11.13 -2.32 -4.47
CA MET A 41 12.04 -3.38 -4.90
C MET A 41 13.44 -3.19 -4.35
N GLY A 42 14.14 -4.31 -4.11
CA GLY A 42 15.45 -4.32 -3.46
C GLY A 42 16.60 -3.79 -4.34
N SER A 43 16.45 -3.87 -5.67
CA SER A 43 17.49 -3.52 -6.63
C SER A 43 16.92 -2.87 -7.89
N LYS A 44 17.72 -2.04 -8.56
CA LYS A 44 17.37 -1.52 -9.90
C LYS A 44 17.23 -2.63 -10.94
N SER A 45 17.93 -3.75 -10.76
CA SER A 45 17.80 -4.93 -11.63
C SER A 45 16.41 -5.55 -11.61
N ASP A 46 15.63 -5.30 -10.55
CA ASP A 46 14.28 -5.84 -10.37
C ASP A 46 13.23 -5.01 -11.13
N MET A 47 13.61 -3.82 -11.59
CA MET A 47 12.71 -2.81 -12.18
C MET A 47 11.94 -3.36 -13.38
N ASP A 48 12.62 -4.03 -14.31
CA ASP A 48 11.99 -4.50 -15.54
C ASP A 48 10.83 -5.47 -15.25
N THR A 49 10.99 -6.35 -14.27
CA THR A 49 9.93 -7.26 -13.81
C THR A 49 8.85 -6.50 -13.03
N MET A 50 9.25 -5.68 -12.06
CA MET A 50 8.31 -5.01 -11.15
C MET A 50 7.43 -3.96 -11.85
N MET A 51 7.91 -3.35 -12.93
CA MET A 51 7.12 -2.41 -13.74
C MET A 51 5.89 -3.06 -14.38
N ALA A 52 5.80 -4.38 -14.46
CA ALA A 52 4.56 -5.05 -14.87
C ALA A 52 3.41 -4.83 -13.86
N ALA A 53 3.71 -4.62 -12.56
CA ALA A 53 2.71 -4.22 -11.58
C ALA A 53 2.24 -2.77 -11.84
N ALA A 54 3.19 -1.85 -12.06
CA ALA A 54 2.90 -0.44 -12.35
C ALA A 54 1.97 -0.30 -13.56
N ARG A 55 2.33 -0.93 -14.68
CA ARG A 55 1.51 -0.91 -15.91
C ARG A 55 0.09 -1.44 -15.70
N GLU A 56 -0.08 -2.48 -14.89
CA GLU A 56 -1.40 -3.03 -14.58
C GLU A 56 -2.24 -2.04 -13.74
N LEU A 57 -1.62 -1.31 -12.81
CA LEU A 57 -2.29 -0.27 -12.03
C LEU A 57 -2.64 0.96 -12.90
N GLU A 58 -1.75 1.38 -13.79
CA GLU A 58 -1.99 2.46 -14.77
C GLU A 58 -3.19 2.16 -15.66
N GLN A 59 -3.29 0.94 -16.19
CA GLN A 59 -4.43 0.49 -17.02
C GLN A 59 -5.77 0.57 -16.27
N ARG A 60 -5.73 0.60 -14.94
CA ARG A 60 -6.91 0.67 -14.07
C ARG A 60 -7.14 2.06 -13.48
N GLY A 61 -6.29 3.04 -13.81
CA GLY A 61 -6.36 4.39 -13.25
C GLY A 61 -5.99 4.45 -11.76
N ILE A 62 -5.19 3.50 -11.25
CA ILE A 62 -4.78 3.48 -9.85
C ILE A 62 -3.45 4.21 -9.69
N HIS A 63 -3.48 5.34 -8.98
CA HIS A 63 -2.28 6.09 -8.63
C HIS A 63 -1.33 5.24 -7.78
N HIS A 64 -0.06 5.26 -8.12
CA HIS A 64 0.95 4.45 -7.47
C HIS A 64 2.30 5.15 -7.48
N GLU A 65 3.21 4.70 -6.62
CA GLU A 65 4.61 5.13 -6.61
C GLU A 65 5.54 3.94 -6.78
N VAL A 66 6.73 4.17 -7.33
CA VAL A 66 7.77 3.14 -7.50
C VAL A 66 9.04 3.60 -6.79
N ARG A 67 9.62 2.73 -5.94
CA ARG A 67 10.85 3.02 -5.20
C ARG A 67 11.80 1.83 -5.18
N VAL A 68 13.09 2.14 -5.23
CA VAL A 68 14.16 1.15 -5.03
C VAL A 68 14.75 1.35 -3.64
N MET A 69 14.59 0.35 -2.77
CA MET A 69 15.07 0.36 -1.40
C MET A 69 15.32 -1.07 -0.93
N SER A 70 16.48 -1.29 -0.31
CA SER A 70 16.93 -2.64 0.05
C SER A 70 16.79 -2.89 1.54
N ALA A 71 16.07 -3.96 1.91
CA ALA A 71 15.97 -4.38 3.31
C ALA A 71 17.32 -4.76 3.94
N HIS A 72 18.28 -5.22 3.13
CA HIS A 72 19.61 -5.61 3.64
C HIS A 72 20.60 -4.45 3.72
N ARG A 73 20.48 -3.46 2.82
CA ARG A 73 21.45 -2.35 2.73
C ARG A 73 20.96 -1.08 3.44
N ASP A 74 19.66 -0.83 3.39
CA ASP A 74 19.02 0.39 3.88
C ASP A 74 17.80 0.06 4.79
N PRO A 75 17.95 -0.76 5.84
CA PRO A 75 16.83 -1.28 6.63
C PRO A 75 15.97 -0.18 7.27
N ASP A 76 16.61 0.88 7.78
CA ASP A 76 15.89 2.00 8.42
C ASP A 76 15.04 2.79 7.43
N VAL A 77 15.49 2.90 6.17
CA VAL A 77 14.72 3.55 5.09
C VAL A 77 13.48 2.75 4.77
N VAL A 78 13.59 1.41 4.68
CA VAL A 78 12.45 0.52 4.45
C VAL A 78 11.48 0.59 5.62
N ALA A 79 11.97 0.54 6.86
CA ALA A 79 11.14 0.63 8.05
C ALA A 79 10.39 1.98 8.13
N ALA A 80 11.08 3.09 7.87
CA ALA A 80 10.47 4.42 7.82
C ALA A 80 9.43 4.54 6.71
N TYR A 81 9.71 3.96 5.53
CA TYR A 81 8.76 3.93 4.42
C TYR A 81 7.47 3.19 4.80
N ALA A 82 7.60 2.01 5.38
CA ALA A 82 6.49 1.14 5.76
C ALA A 82 5.63 1.78 6.87
N ARG A 83 6.25 2.28 7.95
CA ARG A 83 5.52 2.91 9.09
C ARG A 83 4.68 4.09 8.66
N ASN A 84 5.18 4.87 7.70
CA ASN A 84 4.52 6.09 7.24
C ASN A 84 3.66 5.86 5.98
N ALA A 85 3.55 4.62 5.49
CA ALA A 85 2.86 4.34 4.23
C ALA A 85 1.39 4.80 4.25
N GLN A 86 0.64 4.41 5.29
CA GLN A 86 -0.77 4.76 5.44
C GLN A 86 -0.99 6.28 5.54
N LEU A 87 -0.12 6.99 6.27
CA LEU A 87 -0.19 8.46 6.40
C LEU A 87 0.01 9.20 5.08
N ARG A 88 0.66 8.56 4.10
CA ARG A 88 0.87 9.12 2.75
C ARG A 88 -0.24 8.76 1.77
N GLY A 89 -1.31 8.11 2.23
CA GLY A 89 -2.45 7.70 1.40
C GLY A 89 -2.35 6.29 0.83
N LEU A 90 -1.23 5.58 1.03
CA LEU A 90 -1.11 4.19 0.57
C LEU A 90 -2.14 3.30 1.27
N ARG A 91 -2.67 2.36 0.50
CA ARG A 91 -3.62 1.34 0.95
C ARG A 91 -3.10 -0.08 0.74
N VAL A 92 -2.17 -0.28 -0.20
CA VAL A 92 -1.52 -1.58 -0.46
C VAL A 92 -0.04 -1.34 -0.79
N ILE A 93 0.84 -2.25 -0.35
CA ILE A 93 2.26 -2.24 -0.74
C ILE A 93 2.58 -3.52 -1.51
N ILE A 94 3.18 -3.38 -2.69
CA ILE A 94 3.74 -4.46 -3.50
C ILE A 94 5.26 -4.44 -3.32
N ALA A 95 5.84 -5.52 -2.82
CA ALA A 95 7.26 -5.62 -2.54
C ALA A 95 7.91 -6.76 -3.34
N GLY A 96 8.92 -6.45 -4.15
CA GLY A 96 9.67 -7.41 -4.96
C GLY A 96 11.09 -7.66 -4.44
N ALA A 97 11.47 -8.93 -4.31
CA ALA A 97 12.85 -9.30 -3.97
C ALA A 97 13.20 -10.72 -4.43
N GLY A 98 14.49 -10.96 -4.68
CA GLY A 98 15.06 -12.27 -5.00
C GLY A 98 16.04 -12.78 -3.95
N LEU A 99 16.53 -14.01 -4.13
CA LEU A 99 17.44 -14.70 -3.20
C LEU A 99 16.84 -14.84 -1.79
N SER A 100 17.56 -14.39 -0.75
CA SER A 100 17.02 -14.21 0.60
C SER A 100 16.04 -13.02 0.60
N ALA A 101 14.86 -13.21 0.03
CA ALA A 101 13.91 -12.15 -0.33
C ALA A 101 13.20 -11.53 0.90
N ALA A 102 13.94 -10.79 1.72
CA ALA A 102 13.48 -10.25 2.99
C ALA A 102 12.57 -9.02 2.89
N LEU A 103 12.60 -8.29 1.77
CA LEU A 103 11.92 -6.99 1.64
C LEU A 103 10.41 -7.06 1.97
N PRO A 104 9.61 -8.01 1.43
CA PRO A 104 8.19 -8.07 1.75
C PRO A 104 7.91 -8.30 3.23
N GLY A 105 8.66 -9.19 3.88
CA GLY A 105 8.51 -9.48 5.30
C GLY A 105 8.87 -8.28 6.19
N VAL A 106 9.95 -7.56 5.85
CA VAL A 106 10.36 -6.34 6.58
C VAL A 106 9.33 -5.22 6.44
N VAL A 107 8.77 -5.04 5.25
CA VAL A 107 7.68 -4.07 5.04
C VAL A 107 6.46 -4.45 5.87
N ALA A 108 6.04 -5.71 5.84
CA ALA A 108 4.89 -6.19 6.61
C ALA A 108 5.10 -6.07 8.12
N ALA A 109 6.32 -6.25 8.63
CA ALA A 109 6.64 -6.08 10.05
C ALA A 109 6.55 -4.62 10.54
N HIS A 110 6.42 -3.65 9.62
CA HIS A 110 6.44 -2.22 9.93
C HIS A 110 5.23 -1.47 9.39
N SER A 111 4.22 -2.16 8.86
CA SER A 111 3.03 -1.56 8.27
C SER A 111 1.80 -2.40 8.58
N GLU A 112 0.70 -1.75 8.96
CA GLU A 112 -0.62 -2.38 9.09
C GLU A 112 -1.32 -2.57 7.72
N LEU A 113 -0.79 -1.96 6.66
CA LEU A 113 -1.32 -2.13 5.30
C LEU A 113 -1.06 -3.54 4.76
N PRO A 114 -1.98 -4.09 3.93
CA PRO A 114 -1.73 -5.29 3.16
C PRO A 114 -0.43 -5.22 2.34
N VAL A 115 0.42 -6.23 2.51
CA VAL A 115 1.66 -6.38 1.73
C VAL A 115 1.55 -7.57 0.79
N ILE A 116 1.82 -7.32 -0.49
CA ILE A 116 1.89 -8.32 -1.55
C ILE A 116 3.35 -8.56 -1.90
N GLY A 117 3.82 -9.80 -1.71
CA GLY A 117 5.19 -10.19 -2.02
C GLY A 117 5.32 -10.76 -3.43
N VAL A 118 6.31 -10.27 -4.20
CA VAL A 118 6.67 -10.78 -5.51
C VAL A 118 8.05 -11.45 -5.44
N PRO A 119 8.13 -12.79 -5.47
CA PRO A 119 9.41 -13.48 -5.53
C PRO A 119 10.05 -13.26 -6.90
N LEU A 120 11.31 -12.84 -6.91
CA LEU A 120 12.06 -12.53 -8.13
C LEU A 120 13.21 -13.52 -8.34
N THR A 121 13.38 -13.93 -9.58
CA THR A 121 14.53 -14.75 -9.98
C THR A 121 15.74 -13.90 -10.30
N SER A 122 16.93 -14.43 -10.02
CA SER A 122 18.20 -13.95 -10.53
C SER A 122 19.05 -15.13 -11.00
N SER A 123 20.17 -14.85 -11.68
CA SER A 123 21.15 -15.87 -12.07
C SER A 123 21.71 -16.69 -10.90
N ASN A 124 21.63 -16.14 -9.68
CA ASN A 124 22.17 -16.76 -8.47
C ASN A 124 21.09 -17.48 -7.64
N SER A 125 19.85 -17.55 -8.15
CA SER A 125 18.74 -18.13 -7.39
C SER A 125 18.82 -19.64 -7.31
N ALA A 126 18.59 -20.18 -6.12
CA ALA A 126 18.51 -21.62 -5.91
C ALA A 126 17.25 -22.19 -6.58
N ALA A 127 17.41 -23.30 -7.30
CA ALA A 127 16.33 -24.03 -7.96
C ALA A 127 15.37 -23.12 -8.78
N GLY A 128 15.92 -22.10 -9.44
CA GLY A 128 15.14 -21.20 -10.29
C GLY A 128 14.23 -20.23 -9.53
N GLY A 129 14.52 -19.88 -8.28
CA GLY A 129 13.75 -18.89 -7.50
C GLY A 129 12.97 -19.47 -6.32
N LEU A 130 13.21 -20.75 -5.98
CA LEU A 130 12.58 -21.40 -4.83
C LEU A 130 13.00 -20.73 -3.51
N ASP A 131 14.24 -20.25 -3.44
CA ASP A 131 14.75 -19.43 -2.33
C ASP A 131 13.89 -18.19 -2.09
N ALA A 132 13.63 -17.40 -3.12
CA ALA A 132 12.81 -16.20 -3.03
C ALA A 132 11.35 -16.52 -2.67
N LEU A 133 10.79 -17.58 -3.28
CA LEU A 133 9.43 -18.02 -3.00
C LEU A 133 9.26 -18.37 -1.51
N LEU A 134 10.11 -19.26 -1.00
CA LEU A 134 10.03 -19.71 0.40
C LEU A 134 10.33 -18.57 1.38
N ALA A 135 11.27 -17.68 1.05
CA ALA A 135 11.60 -16.53 1.88
C ALA A 135 10.42 -15.55 2.05
N ILE A 136 9.55 -15.44 1.04
CA ILE A 136 8.39 -14.55 1.07
C ILE A 136 7.15 -15.24 1.64
N THR A 137 6.89 -16.51 1.28
CA THR A 137 5.64 -17.20 1.66
C THR A 137 5.62 -17.66 3.11
N GLN A 138 6.78 -18.07 3.65
CA GLN A 138 6.86 -18.74 4.96
C GLN A 138 6.93 -17.75 6.13
N MET A 139 6.02 -16.77 6.16
CA MET A 139 5.92 -15.84 7.28
C MET A 139 5.35 -16.52 8.54
N PRO A 140 5.86 -16.19 9.74
CA PRO A 140 5.30 -16.68 10.99
C PRO A 140 3.91 -16.05 11.27
N PRO A 141 3.10 -16.65 12.17
CA PRO A 141 1.83 -16.07 12.59
C PRO A 141 1.98 -14.63 13.10
N GLY A 142 1.07 -13.74 12.69
CA GLY A 142 0.99 -12.34 13.13
C GLY A 142 1.57 -11.31 12.15
N VAL A 143 2.36 -11.72 11.15
CA VAL A 143 2.94 -10.79 10.16
C VAL A 143 2.73 -11.32 8.74
N PRO A 144 1.52 -11.20 8.17
CA PRO A 144 1.18 -11.83 6.91
C PRO A 144 1.81 -11.13 5.68
N VAL A 145 2.14 -11.92 4.66
CA VAL A 145 2.48 -11.44 3.31
C VAL A 145 1.68 -12.23 2.28
N GLY A 146 0.93 -11.55 1.42
CA GLY A 146 0.24 -12.17 0.29
C GLY A 146 1.23 -12.43 -0.86
N CYS A 147 1.80 -13.62 -0.94
CA CYS A 147 2.76 -13.95 -1.99
C CYS A 147 2.06 -14.30 -3.32
N VAL A 148 2.49 -13.70 -4.42
CA VAL A 148 2.10 -14.11 -5.78
C VAL A 148 3.10 -15.12 -6.36
N GLY A 149 2.84 -15.60 -7.58
CA GLY A 149 3.77 -16.48 -8.30
C GLY A 149 5.13 -15.83 -8.58
N LEU A 150 6.11 -16.66 -8.91
CA LEU A 150 7.45 -16.24 -9.29
C LEU A 150 7.44 -15.27 -10.48
N ASN A 151 8.12 -14.12 -10.32
CA ASN A 151 8.15 -13.00 -11.26
C ASN A 151 6.77 -12.43 -11.65
N ALA A 152 5.71 -12.78 -10.91
CA ALA A 152 4.34 -12.45 -11.28
C ALA A 152 3.91 -11.04 -10.82
N ALA A 153 4.76 -10.03 -11.05
CA ALA A 153 4.50 -8.64 -10.64
C ALA A 153 3.17 -8.11 -11.19
N ARG A 154 2.79 -8.47 -12.42
CA ARG A 154 1.46 -8.14 -12.97
C ARG A 154 0.33 -8.64 -12.07
N ASN A 155 0.41 -9.88 -11.58
CA ASN A 155 -0.62 -10.43 -10.70
C ASN A 155 -0.64 -9.73 -9.34
N ALA A 156 0.48 -9.19 -8.87
CA ALA A 156 0.49 -8.33 -7.69
C ALA A 156 -0.29 -7.03 -7.93
N GLY A 157 -0.16 -6.42 -9.11
CA GLY A 157 -0.99 -5.28 -9.53
C GLY A 157 -2.48 -5.62 -9.58
N VAL A 158 -2.85 -6.77 -10.16
CA VAL A 158 -4.24 -7.26 -10.18
C VAL A 158 -4.77 -7.49 -8.76
N LEU A 159 -3.98 -8.12 -7.89
CA LEU A 159 -4.38 -8.40 -6.51
C LEU A 159 -4.55 -7.10 -5.71
N ALA A 160 -3.64 -6.14 -5.86
CA ALA A 160 -3.77 -4.83 -5.24
C ALA A 160 -5.05 -4.12 -5.69
N ALA A 161 -5.36 -4.11 -6.99
CA ALA A 161 -6.59 -3.54 -7.50
C ALA A 161 -7.85 -4.21 -6.93
N ARG A 162 -7.82 -5.53 -6.72
CA ARG A 162 -8.93 -6.25 -6.08
C ARG A 162 -9.10 -5.90 -4.62
N ILE A 163 -8.00 -5.72 -3.88
CA ILE A 163 -8.04 -5.28 -2.47
C ILE A 163 -8.62 -3.85 -2.38
N LEU A 164 -8.23 -2.96 -3.28
CA LEU A 164 -8.72 -1.57 -3.29
C LEU A 164 -10.20 -1.41 -3.66
N ALA A 165 -10.80 -2.44 -4.27
CA ALA A 165 -12.20 -2.47 -4.67
C ALA A 165 -13.10 -3.23 -3.67
N ALA A 166 -12.51 -3.75 -2.58
CA ALA A 166 -13.21 -4.48 -1.52
C ALA A 166 -13.84 -3.54 -0.50
#